data_AF-A0A7X1X0H3-F1
#
_entry.id   AF-A0A7X1X0H3-F1
#
_cell.length_a   1.000
_cell.length_b   1.000
_cell.length_c   1.000
_cell.angle_alpha   90.00
_cell.angle_beta   90.00
_cell.angle_gamma   90.00
#
_symmetry.space_group_name_H-M   'P 1'
#
loop_
_entity.id
_entity.type
_entity.pdbx_description
1 polymer ?
#
loop_
_entity_poly.entity_id
_entity_poly.type
_entity_poly.pdbx_seq_one_letter_code
_entity_poly.pdbx_strand_id
1 'polypeptide(L)'
;MPKITINELLYKYSSSATDHTASDAKRPRFFNARKEHEVADYLNTFTASDGSELTVRRRQVIEWMLNEHLPAIHQTPDHARKWVFVNYPRLRNYFPK
;
A
#
# COMPACT_ATOMS: atom_id res chain seq x y z
N MET A 1 -9.57 1.51 -17.57
CA MET A 1 -8.45 1.07 -16.72
C MET A 1 -8.92 1.14 -15.27
N PRO A 2 -9.12 0.03 -14.56
CA PRO A 2 -9.56 0.08 -13.17
C PRO A 2 -8.37 0.45 -12.28
N LYS A 3 -8.20 1.76 -12.06
CA LYS A 3 -7.35 2.31 -11.00
C LYS A 3 -8.06 2.15 -9.66
N ILE A 4 -7.30 1.95 -8.59
CA ILE A 4 -7.87 2.04 -7.24
C ILE A 4 -8.19 3.50 -6.94
N THR A 5 -9.36 3.74 -6.38
CA THR A 5 -9.83 5.04 -5.90
C THR A 5 -9.71 5.11 -4.38
N ILE A 6 -9.82 6.32 -3.83
CA ILE A 6 -9.77 6.56 -2.38
C ILE A 6 -10.81 5.70 -1.64
N ASN A 7 -12.01 5.56 -2.20
CA ASN A 7 -13.11 4.79 -1.61
C ASN A 7 -12.86 3.27 -1.56
N GLU A 8 -11.85 2.80 -2.29
CA GLU A 8 -11.48 1.39 -2.37
C GLU A 8 -10.27 1.05 -1.50
N LEU A 9 -9.66 2.05 -0.84
CA LEU A 9 -8.59 1.85 0.14
C LEU A 9 -9.12 1.10 1.36
N LEU A 10 -8.32 0.18 1.90
CA LEU A 10 -8.64 -0.62 3.08
C LEU A 10 -8.42 0.14 4.39
N TYR A 11 -7.43 1.04 4.40
CA TYR A 11 -7.02 1.79 5.58
C TYR A 11 -7.46 3.24 5.49
N LYS A 12 -7.65 3.85 6.67
CA LYS A 12 -7.93 5.29 6.75
C LYS A 12 -6.62 6.06 6.67
N TYR A 13 -6.59 7.00 5.75
CA TYR A 13 -5.50 7.96 5.60
C TYR A 13 -6.03 9.37 5.83
N SER A 14 -5.11 10.30 6.03
CA SER A 14 -5.50 11.70 6.14
C SER A 14 -5.90 12.27 4.78
N SER A 15 -6.96 13.09 4.75
CA SER A 15 -7.30 13.92 3.60
C SER A 15 -6.51 15.25 3.57
N SER A 16 -5.93 15.66 4.71
CA SER A 16 -5.18 16.91 4.87
C SER A 16 -3.74 16.69 5.35
N ALA A 17 -2.81 17.60 5.07
CA ALA A 17 -1.43 17.49 5.57
C ALA A 17 -1.32 17.68 7.10
N THR A 18 -2.40 18.18 7.73
CA THR A 18 -2.45 18.58 9.14
C THR A 18 -3.17 17.57 10.05
N ASP A 19 -3.99 16.67 9.49
CA ASP A 19 -4.63 15.60 10.25
C ASP A 19 -3.67 14.42 10.41
N HIS A 20 -2.67 14.57 11.28
CA HIS A 20 -1.87 13.43 11.70
C HIS A 20 -2.70 12.55 12.64
N THR A 21 -3.30 11.48 12.13
CA THR A 21 -3.79 10.36 12.97
C THR A 21 -2.60 9.53 13.47
N ALA A 22 -1.74 10.18 14.25
CA ALA A 22 -0.58 9.59 14.87
C ALA A 22 -0.99 8.82 16.12
N SER A 23 -1.45 7.56 16.01
CA SER A 23 -1.61 6.69 17.20
C SER A 23 -1.65 5.19 16.86
N ASP A 24 -0.55 4.60 16.41
CA ASP A 24 -0.06 3.35 17.03
C ASP A 24 1.47 3.26 16.94
N ALA A 25 2.16 3.40 18.08
CA ALA A 25 3.62 3.47 18.16
C ALA A 25 4.37 2.17 17.75
N LYS A 26 3.66 1.11 17.36
CA LYS A 26 4.23 -0.20 17.00
C LYS A 26 4.20 -0.55 15.51
N ARG A 27 3.63 0.29 14.66
CA ARG A 27 3.48 -0.04 13.23
C ARG A 27 4.53 0.69 12.38
N PRO A 28 5.33 0.01 11.54
CA PRO A 28 6.03 0.65 10.43
C PRO A 28 4.97 1.17 9.45
N ARG A 29 4.88 2.49 9.30
CA ARG A 29 3.77 3.11 8.56
C ARG A 29 4.34 3.88 7.37
N PHE A 30 4.64 3.14 6.31
CA PHE A 30 5.08 3.68 5.01
C PHE A 30 4.17 4.82 4.50
N PHE A 31 2.91 4.80 4.90
CA PHE A 31 1.89 5.79 4.55
C PHE A 31 1.51 6.78 5.67
N ASN A 32 2.19 6.81 6.82
CA ASN A 32 1.78 7.61 7.97
C ASN A 32 1.70 9.12 7.71
N ALA A 33 2.54 9.62 6.81
CA ALA A 33 2.61 11.02 6.44
C ALA A 33 1.94 11.30 5.08
N ARG A 34 1.34 10.29 4.45
CA ARG A 34 0.79 10.41 3.11
C ARG A 34 -0.69 10.69 3.14
N LYS A 35 -1.12 11.53 2.20
CA LYS A 35 -2.55 11.78 1.98
C LYS A 35 -3.16 10.59 1.23
N GLU A 36 -4.46 10.37 1.43
CA GLU A 36 -5.21 9.28 0.78
C GLU A 36 -5.02 9.22 -0.74
N HIS A 37 -4.94 10.36 -1.43
CA HIS A 37 -4.68 10.40 -2.87
C HIS A 37 -3.25 9.97 -3.23
N GLU A 38 -2.25 10.34 -2.43
CA GLU A 38 -0.85 9.93 -2.64
C GLU A 38 -0.69 8.41 -2.44
N VAL A 39 -1.48 7.83 -1.53
CA VAL A 39 -1.54 6.38 -1.34
C VAL A 39 -2.16 5.71 -2.57
N ALA A 40 -3.33 6.16 -3.00
CA ALA A 40 -4.00 5.62 -4.19
C ALA A 40 -3.10 5.74 -5.44
N ASP A 41 -2.46 6.89 -5.64
CA ASP A 41 -1.52 7.11 -6.74
C ASP A 41 -0.32 6.16 -6.66
N TYR A 42 0.29 6.01 -5.49
CA TYR A 42 1.39 5.06 -5.30
C TYR A 42 0.97 3.63 -5.61
N LEU A 43 -0.19 3.17 -5.13
CA LEU A 43 -0.73 1.84 -5.44
C LEU A 43 -1.02 1.67 -6.94
N ASN A 44 -1.46 2.74 -7.61
CA ASN A 44 -1.69 2.74 -9.06
C ASN A 44 -0.41 2.66 -9.89
N THR A 45 0.76 2.97 -9.30
CA THR A 45 2.05 2.79 -9.98
C THR A 45 2.54 1.34 -10.07
N PHE A 46 1.89 0.40 -9.37
CA PHE A 46 2.24 -1.02 -9.44
C PHE A 46 1.66 -1.67 -10.69
N THR A 47 2.51 -2.45 -11.35
CA THR A 47 2.18 -3.30 -12.49
C THR A 47 2.52 -4.76 -12.19
N ALA A 48 1.94 -5.68 -12.94
CA ALA A 48 2.37 -7.08 -12.91
C ALA A 48 3.74 -7.24 -13.58
N SER A 49 4.35 -8.42 -13.44
CA SER A 49 5.68 -8.72 -14.01
C SER A 49 5.74 -8.61 -15.54
N ASP A 50 4.61 -8.80 -16.22
CA ASP A 50 4.45 -8.66 -17.66
C ASP A 50 4.10 -7.21 -18.09
N GLY A 51 4.10 -6.26 -17.14
CA GLY A 51 3.70 -4.88 -17.38
C GLY A 51 2.19 -4.66 -17.42
N SER A 52 1.38 -5.72 -17.25
CA SER A 52 -0.08 -5.57 -17.25
C SER A 52 -0.57 -4.81 -16.01
N GLU A 53 -1.73 -4.16 -16.17
CA GLU A 53 -2.36 -3.45 -15.06
C GLU A 53 -2.86 -4.43 -13.99
N LEU A 54 -2.75 -4.00 -12.73
CA LEU A 54 -3.33 -4.73 -11.61
C LEU A 54 -4.84 -4.48 -11.50
N THR A 55 -5.55 -5.43 -10.90
CA THR A 55 -6.94 -5.19 -10.46
C THR A 55 -6.95 -4.41 -9.16
N VAL A 56 -8.11 -3.80 -8.82
CA VAL A 56 -8.32 -3.14 -7.52
C VAL A 56 -8.00 -4.08 -6.36
N ARG A 57 -8.48 -5.33 -6.40
CA ARG A 57 -8.20 -6.33 -5.36
C ARG A 57 -6.71 -6.59 -5.18
N ARG A 58 -5.94 -6.65 -6.27
CA ARG A 58 -4.48 -6.82 -6.16
C ARG A 58 -3.80 -5.61 -5.51
N ARG A 59 -4.29 -4.38 -5.78
CA ARG A 59 -3.80 -3.15 -5.14
C ARG A 59 -4.15 -3.09 -3.65
N GLN A 60 -5.35 -3.53 -3.27
CA GLN A 60 -5.75 -3.70 -1.87
C GLN A 60 -4.83 -4.69 -1.12
N VAL A 61 -4.45 -5.81 -1.75
CA VAL A 61 -3.45 -6.73 -1.16
C VAL A 61 -2.11 -6.02 -0.93
N ILE A 62 -1.67 -5.22 -1.89
CA ILE A 62 -0.41 -4.45 -1.76
C ILE A 62 -0.51 -3.42 -0.63
N GLU A 63 -1.63 -2.71 -0.53
CA GLU A 63 -1.92 -1.77 0.57
C GLU A 63 -1.81 -2.46 1.93
N TRP A 64 -2.45 -3.61 2.09
CA TRP A 64 -2.36 -4.43 3.31
C TRP A 64 -0.93 -4.90 3.60
N MET A 65 -0.20 -5.38 2.58
CA MET A 65 1.20 -5.77 2.73
C MET A 65 2.07 -4.61 3.23
N LEU A 66 1.84 -3.39 2.72
CA LEU A 66 2.59 -2.19 3.09
C LEU A 66 2.27 -1.68 4.50
N ASN A 67 1.04 -1.87 4.97
CA ASN A 67 0.62 -1.45 6.31
C ASN A 67 0.94 -2.47 7.42
N GLU A 68 0.86 -3.77 7.13
CA GLU A 68 0.95 -4.83 8.15
C GLU A 68 2.29 -5.56 8.16
N HIS A 69 2.96 -5.65 7.01
CA HIS A 69 4.06 -6.59 6.84
C HIS A 69 5.37 -5.96 6.39
N LEU A 70 5.35 -4.73 5.88
CA LEU A 70 6.55 -4.06 5.39
C LEU A 70 7.56 -3.83 6.54
N PRO A 71 8.77 -4.41 6.47
CA PRO A 71 9.79 -4.17 7.47
C PRO A 71 10.19 -2.69 7.55
N ALA A 72 10.52 -2.22 8.76
CA ALA A 72 10.94 -0.82 8.99
C ALA A 72 12.18 -0.38 8.19
N ILE A 73 13.00 -1.34 7.70
CA ILE A 73 14.18 -1.05 6.87
C ILE A 73 13.83 -0.70 5.40
N HIS A 74 12.61 -0.97 4.95
CA HIS A 74 12.18 -0.80 3.55
C HIS A 74 11.22 0.38 3.35
N GLN A 75 11.43 1.50 4.04
CA GLN A 75 10.51 2.65 4.04
C GLN A 75 10.61 3.56 2.80
N THR A 76 11.59 3.37 1.92
CA THR A 76 11.65 4.12 0.65
C THR A 76 10.74 3.49 -0.41
N PRO A 77 10.16 4.27 -1.34
CA PRO A 77 9.25 3.76 -2.37
C PRO A 77 9.82 2.59 -3.20
N ASP A 78 11.10 2.65 -3.54
CA ASP A 78 11.77 1.61 -4.34
C ASP A 78 12.01 0.33 -3.55
N HIS A 79 12.42 0.45 -2.28
CA HIS A 79 12.60 -0.72 -1.42
C HIS A 79 11.27 -1.38 -1.10
N ALA A 80 10.24 -0.58 -0.80
CA ALA A 80 8.88 -1.08 -0.58
C ALA A 80 8.37 -1.82 -1.82
N ARG A 81 8.54 -1.26 -3.02
CA ARG A 81 8.15 -1.90 -4.28
C ARG A 81 8.86 -3.24 -4.50
N LYS A 82 10.19 -3.27 -4.33
CA LYS A 82 10.98 -4.51 -4.45
C LYS A 82 10.52 -5.56 -3.43
N TRP A 83 10.32 -5.15 -2.19
CA TRP A 83 9.88 -6.04 -1.12
C TRP A 83 8.49 -6.62 -1.40
N VAL A 84 7.54 -5.79 -1.88
CA VAL A 84 6.21 -6.24 -2.31
C VAL A 84 6.34 -7.25 -3.44
N PHE A 85 7.11 -6.95 -4.49
CA PHE A 85 7.27 -7.87 -5.63
C PHE A 85 7.76 -9.26 -5.20
N VAL A 86 8.76 -9.31 -4.31
CA VAL A 86 9.31 -10.56 -3.79
C VAL A 86 8.32 -11.31 -2.89
N ASN A 87 7.58 -10.61 -2.04
CA ASN A 87 6.73 -11.25 -1.02
C ASN A 87 5.28 -11.49 -1.46
N TYR A 88 4.83 -10.83 -2.53
CA TYR A 88 3.44 -10.88 -2.99
C TYR A 88 2.94 -12.32 -3.22
N PRO A 89 3.68 -13.23 -3.88
CA PRO A 89 3.18 -14.57 -4.14
C PRO A 89 2.84 -15.38 -2.89
N ARG A 90 3.55 -15.12 -1.80
CA ARG A 90 3.35 -15.75 -0.49
C ARG A 90 2.27 -15.02 0.31
N LEU A 91 2.39 -13.70 0.45
CA LEU A 91 1.55 -12.92 1.36
C LEU A 91 0.10 -12.75 0.86
N ARG A 92 -0.12 -12.71 -0.46
CA ARG A 92 -1.49 -12.60 -1.01
C ARG A 92 -2.44 -13.69 -0.52
N ASN A 93 -1.92 -14.87 -0.18
CA ASN A 93 -2.72 -16.01 0.29
C ASN A 93 -3.20 -15.84 1.73
N TYR A 94 -2.57 -14.94 2.49
CA TYR A 94 -2.95 -14.58 3.87
C TYR A 94 -3.80 -13.32 3.93
N PHE A 95 -4.07 -12.69 2.78
CA PHE A 95 -4.91 -11.51 2.74
C PHE A 95 -6.32 -11.88 3.22
N PRO A 96 -6.88 -11.17 4.23
CA PRO A 96 -8.22 -11.44 4.73
C PRO A 96 -9.24 -11.40 3.57
N LYS A 97 -10.14 -12.39 3.55
CA LYS A 97 -11.17 -12.49 2.52
C LYS A 97 -12.12 -11.30 2.61
#